data_AF-U2RTF0-F1
#
_entry.id   AF-U2RTF0-F1
#
_cell.length_a   1.000
_cell.length_b   1.000
_cell.length_c   1.000
_cell.angle_alpha   90.00
_cell.angle_beta   90.00
_cell.angle_gamma   90.00
#
_symmetry.space_group_name_H-M   'P 1'
#
loop_
_entity.id
_entity.type
_entity.pdbx_description
1 polymer ?
#
loop_
_entity_poly.entity_id
_entity_poly.type
_entity_poly.pdbx_seq_one_letter_code
_entity_poly.pdbx_strand_id
1 'polypeptide(L)'
;ALEQGDAGSVYLGASGANPTVRELGEAAAAVAGIAGGVVAETVEETSERLGAGLTGALLLDQQSRGSKGRIDLGWEPNGPTLVDEIASGSYAPESVDAH
;
A
#
# COMPACT_ATOMS: atom_id res chain seq x y z
N ALA A 1 5.39 -20.51 -5.30
CA ALA A 1 4.32 -21.07 -4.45
C ALA A 1 3.71 -22.33 -5.07
N LEU A 2 3.25 -22.28 -6.33
CA LEU A 2 2.73 -23.47 -7.03
C LEU A 2 3.79 -24.57 -7.25
N GLU A 3 5.00 -24.20 -7.66
CA GLU A 3 6.06 -25.17 -8.04
C GLU A 3 6.93 -25.62 -6.86
N GLN A 4 7.14 -24.74 -5.89
CA GLN A 4 8.13 -24.91 -4.81
C GLN A 4 7.51 -24.93 -3.41
N GLY A 5 6.20 -24.66 -3.29
CA GLY A 5 5.52 -24.63 -2.00
C GLY A 5 4.90 -25.97 -1.67
N ASP A 6 4.95 -26.34 -0.39
CA ASP A 6 4.27 -27.55 0.10
C ASP A 6 2.76 -27.41 -0.05
N ALA A 7 2.08 -28.50 -0.41
CA ALA A 7 0.63 -28.55 -0.50
C ALA A 7 -0.02 -28.09 0.83
N GLY A 8 -0.97 -27.16 0.74
CA GLY A 8 -1.65 -26.58 1.91
C GLY A 8 -0.90 -25.43 2.58
N SER A 9 0.31 -25.05 2.11
CA SER A 9 1.00 -23.87 2.63
C SER A 9 0.32 -22.57 2.20
N VAL A 10 0.29 -21.60 3.11
CA VAL A 10 -0.14 -20.22 2.85
C VAL A 10 1.06 -19.29 2.91
N TYR A 11 1.15 -18.38 1.93
CA TYR A 11 2.21 -17.40 1.82
C TYR A 11 1.61 -16.00 1.68
N LEU A 12 2.22 -15.01 2.35
CA LEU A 12 1.85 -13.60 2.22
C LEU A 12 2.73 -12.94 1.15
N GLY A 13 2.10 -12.49 0.07
CA GLY A 13 2.73 -11.68 -0.97
C GLY A 13 2.90 -10.23 -0.53
N ALA A 14 3.78 -9.98 0.44
CA ALA A 14 4.07 -8.64 0.96
C ALA A 14 5.56 -8.31 0.81
N SER A 15 5.87 -7.10 0.32
CA SER A 15 7.25 -6.64 0.11
C SER A 15 8.03 -6.46 1.41
N GLY A 16 7.34 -6.28 2.55
CA GLY A 16 7.97 -5.98 3.84
C GLY A 16 8.15 -4.49 4.12
N ALA A 17 7.84 -3.59 3.17
CA ALA A 17 8.02 -2.15 3.34
C ALA A 17 7.00 -1.52 4.30
N ASN A 18 5.75 -1.99 4.28
CA ASN A 18 4.65 -1.60 5.16
C ASN A 18 4.49 -0.08 5.47
N PRO A 19 4.37 0.79 4.45
CA PRO A 19 4.05 2.20 4.68
C PRO A 19 2.66 2.36 5.31
N THR A 20 2.50 3.40 6.12
CA THR A 20 1.20 3.81 6.65
C THR A 20 0.33 4.44 5.57
N VAL A 21 -0.99 4.41 5.76
CA VAL A 21 -1.94 5.11 4.87
C VAL A 21 -1.64 6.61 4.77
N ARG A 22 -1.14 7.21 5.86
CA ARG A 22 -0.73 8.61 5.87
C ARG A 22 0.48 8.88 4.96
N GLU A 23 1.53 8.07 5.05
CA GLU A 23 2.72 8.22 4.19
C GLU A 23 2.35 8.06 2.71
N LEU A 24 1.47 7.10 2.39
CA LEU A 24 0.95 6.94 1.02
C LEU A 24 0.16 8.16 0.56
N GLY A 25 -0.72 8.70 1.41
CA GLY A 25 -1.49 9.90 1.10
C GLY A 25 -0.60 11.14 0.93
N GLU A 26 0.43 11.29 1.76
CA GLU A 26 1.38 12.40 1.69
C GLU A 26 2.20 12.34 0.39
N ALA A 27 2.69 11.16 0.01
CA ALA A 27 3.38 10.95 -1.27
C ALA A 27 2.48 11.32 -2.46
N ALA A 28 1.22 10.87 -2.44
CA ALA A 28 0.25 11.18 -3.49
C ALA A 28 -0.07 12.68 -3.56
N ALA A 29 -0.33 13.33 -2.42
CA ALA A 29 -0.63 14.76 -2.37
C ALA A 29 0.54 15.63 -2.85
N ALA A 30 1.78 15.25 -2.50
CA ALA A 30 2.99 15.94 -2.93
C ALA A 30 3.14 15.90 -4.45
N VAL A 31 2.99 14.72 -5.06
CA VAL A 31 3.14 14.56 -6.52
C VAL A 31 1.97 15.15 -7.30
N ALA A 32 0.76 15.15 -6.74
CA ALA A 32 -0.40 15.78 -7.36
C ALA A 32 -0.43 17.31 -7.19
N GLY A 33 0.51 17.91 -6.46
CA GLY A 33 0.54 19.35 -6.19
C GLY A 33 -0.63 19.87 -5.34
N ILE A 34 -1.22 19.01 -4.49
CA ILE A 34 -2.37 19.36 -3.66
C ILE A 34 -1.91 20.24 -2.49
N ALA A 35 -2.21 21.53 -2.58
CA ALA A 35 -1.95 22.47 -1.50
C ALA A 35 -2.75 22.09 -0.25
N GLY A 36 -2.08 21.99 0.90
CA GLY A 36 -2.68 21.58 2.17
C GLY A 36 -2.51 20.11 2.53
N GLY A 37 -2.07 19.27 1.60
CA GLY A 37 -1.70 17.88 1.87
C GLY A 37 -2.86 16.99 2.32
N VAL A 38 -2.54 15.99 3.15
CA VAL A 38 -3.52 15.04 3.71
C VAL A 38 -4.20 15.65 4.94
N VAL A 39 -5.52 15.54 5.00
CA VAL A 39 -6.34 15.97 6.13
C VAL A 39 -6.93 14.76 6.83
N ALA A 40 -6.95 14.78 8.16
CA ALA A 40 -7.59 13.72 8.95
C ALA A 40 -9.11 13.80 8.84
N GLU A 41 -9.77 12.63 8.74
CA GLU A 41 -11.22 12.45 8.81
C GLU A 41 -11.53 11.68 10.11
N THR A 42 -12.69 11.94 10.73
CA THR A 42 -13.12 11.17 11.91
C THR A 42 -13.59 9.78 11.53
N VAL A 43 -13.55 8.84 12.47
CA VAL A 43 -14.02 7.47 12.24
C VAL A 43 -15.51 7.45 11.89
N GLU A 44 -16.29 8.33 12.51
CA GLU A 44 -17.72 8.46 12.30
C GLU A 44 -18.01 8.90 10.85
N GLU A 45 -17.35 9.96 10.37
CA GLU A 45 -17.46 10.43 8.99
C GLU A 45 -17.05 9.34 7.98
N THR A 46 -15.94 8.63 8.25
CA THR A 46 -15.51 7.49 7.42
C THR A 46 -16.57 6.38 7.42
N SER A 47 -17.14 6.05 8.58
CA SER A 47 -18.15 5.00 8.73
C SER A 47 -19.48 5.34 8.06
N GLU A 48 -19.89 6.60 8.10
CA GLU A 48 -21.07 7.08 7.36
C GLU A 48 -20.86 6.93 5.85
N ARG A 49 -19.64 7.22 5.36
CA ARG A 49 -19.30 7.18 3.94
C ARG A 49 -19.02 5.78 3.39
N LEU A 50 -18.33 4.93 4.16
CA LEU A 50 -17.80 3.63 3.71
C LEU A 50 -18.49 2.42 4.36
N GLY A 51 -19.32 2.66 5.38
CA GLY A 51 -19.93 1.60 6.19
C GLY A 51 -19.00 1.05 7.26
N ALA A 52 -19.60 0.52 8.33
CA ALA A 52 -18.88 0.08 9.53
C ALA A 52 -17.87 -1.05 9.26
N GLY A 53 -18.20 -1.99 8.36
CA GLY A 53 -17.34 -3.13 8.05
C GLY A 53 -16.02 -2.73 7.39
N LEU A 54 -16.09 -1.90 6.34
CA LEU A 54 -14.90 -1.42 5.65
C LEU A 54 -14.11 -0.44 6.54
N THR A 55 -14.79 0.41 7.29
CA THR A 55 -14.15 1.33 8.25
C THR A 55 -13.36 0.56 9.30
N GLY A 56 -13.97 -0.47 9.89
CA GLY A 56 -13.27 -1.33 10.85
C GLY A 56 -12.03 -2.00 10.25
N ALA A 57 -12.09 -2.43 8.99
CA ALA A 57 -10.93 -3.01 8.30
C ALA A 57 -9.82 -1.97 8.03
N LEU A 58 -10.17 -0.73 7.67
CA LEU A 58 -9.23 0.36 7.39
C LEU A 58 -8.56 0.92 8.66
N LEU A 59 -9.17 0.74 9.82
CA LEU A 59 -8.60 1.14 11.11
C LEU A 59 -7.56 0.14 11.66
N LEU A 60 -7.41 -1.02 11.03
CA LEU A 60 -6.37 -1.98 11.40
C LEU A 60 -5.02 -1.54 10.83
N ASP A 61 -3.97 -1.79 11.61
CA ASP A 61 -2.59 -1.73 11.12
C ASP A 61 -2.07 -3.16 10.91
N GLN A 62 -1.90 -3.53 9.64
CA GLN A 62 -1.48 -4.88 9.25
C GLN A 62 -0.08 -4.83 8.67
N GLN A 63 0.88 -5.34 9.44
CA GLN A 63 2.29 -5.34 9.11
C GLN A 63 2.75 -6.76 8.78
N SER A 64 3.43 -6.96 7.65
CA SER A 64 3.95 -8.27 7.23
C SER A 64 5.36 -8.17 6.69
N ARG A 65 6.19 -9.15 7.01
CA ARG A 65 7.56 -9.28 6.49
C ARG A 65 7.66 -10.15 5.23
N GLY A 66 6.63 -10.93 4.93
CA GLY A 66 6.66 -11.94 3.84
C GLY A 66 7.68 -13.07 4.06
N SER A 67 8.16 -13.28 5.29
CA SER A 67 9.34 -14.12 5.56
C SER A 67 9.21 -15.56 5.08
N LYS A 68 8.04 -16.18 5.21
CA LYS A 68 7.82 -17.56 4.77
C LYS A 68 8.04 -17.72 3.26
N GLY A 69 7.64 -16.74 2.46
CA GLY A 69 7.89 -16.75 1.01
C GLY A 69 9.38 -16.64 0.69
N ARG A 70 10.11 -15.79 1.41
CA ARG A 70 11.57 -15.63 1.24
C ARG A 70 12.32 -16.91 1.60
N ILE A 71 12.01 -17.50 2.75
CA ILE A 71 12.73 -18.65 3.30
C ILE A 71 12.42 -19.91 2.46
N ASP A 72 11.14 -20.21 2.24
CA ASP A 72 10.75 -21.49 1.67
C ASP A 72 10.83 -21.49 0.14
N LEU A 73 10.59 -20.34 -0.50
CA LEU A 73 10.47 -20.24 -1.96
C LEU A 73 11.60 -19.42 -2.60
N GLY A 74 12.55 -18.91 -1.81
CA GLY A 74 13.55 -17.96 -2.29
C GLY A 74 12.95 -16.68 -2.88
N TRP A 75 11.69 -16.35 -2.53
CA TRP A 75 11.00 -15.22 -3.14
C TRP A 75 11.55 -13.88 -2.65
N GLU A 76 12.16 -13.12 -3.54
CA GLU A 76 12.70 -11.79 -3.25
C GLU A 76 12.06 -10.73 -4.19
N PRO A 77 11.10 -9.93 -3.70
CA PRO A 77 10.55 -8.84 -4.50
C PRO A 77 11.59 -7.74 -4.71
N ASN A 78 11.94 -7.48 -5.97
CA ASN A 78 12.97 -6.51 -6.38
C ASN A 78 12.42 -5.18 -6.92
N GLY A 79 11.10 -4.99 -6.88
CA GLY A 79 10.46 -3.75 -7.34
C GLY A 79 10.62 -2.61 -6.35
N PRO A 80 10.39 -1.35 -6.78
CA PRO A 80 10.35 -0.19 -5.89
C PRO A 80 9.28 -0.35 -4.79
N THR A 81 9.39 0.45 -3.73
CA THR A 81 8.32 0.49 -2.73
C THR A 81 7.07 1.15 -3.33
N LEU A 82 5.90 0.94 -2.73
CA LEU A 82 4.69 1.62 -3.19
C LEU A 82 4.81 3.15 -3.10
N VAL A 83 5.57 3.67 -2.12
CA VAL A 83 5.86 5.11 -2.01
C VAL A 83 6.66 5.59 -3.22
N ASP A 84 7.69 4.84 -3.65
CA ASP A 84 8.49 5.18 -4.84
C ASP A 84 7.66 5.13 -6.12
N GLU A 85 6.79 4.13 -6.22
CA GLU A 85 5.88 3.94 -7.35
C GLU A 85 4.84 5.08 -7.47
N ILE A 86 4.35 5.62 -6.35
CA ILE A 86 3.52 6.83 -6.32
C ILE A 86 4.34 8.07 -6.69
N ALA A 87 5.56 8.15 -6.17
CA ALA A 87 6.41 9.33 -6.33
C ALA A 87 6.87 9.53 -7.78
N SER A 88 7.20 8.43 -8.47
CA SER A 88 7.89 8.49 -9.77
C SER A 88 7.68 7.28 -10.68
N GLY A 89 6.92 6.27 -10.22
CA GLY A 89 6.68 5.05 -10.96
C GLY A 89 5.34 5.05 -11.69
N SER A 90 4.72 3.88 -11.75
CA SER A 90 3.53 3.64 -12.57
C SER A 90 2.26 4.32 -12.04
N TYR A 91 2.29 4.81 -10.79
CA TYR A 91 1.19 5.55 -10.18
C TYR A 91 1.44 7.06 -10.11
N ALA A 92 2.58 7.55 -10.61
CA ALA A 92 2.77 8.97 -10.80
C ALA A 92 1.73 9.48 -11.82
N PRO A 93 1.13 10.67 -11.60
CA PRO A 93 0.19 11.26 -12.53
C PRO A 93 0.89 11.51 -13.86
N GLU A 94 0.16 11.31 -14.95
CA GLU A 94 0.66 11.68 -16.27
C GLU A 94 1.02 13.17 -16.26
N SER A 95 2.22 13.49 -16.78
CA SER A 95 2.58 14.88 -17.02
C SER A 95 1.58 15.45 -18.02
N VAL A 96 0.65 16.28 -17.54
CA VAL A 96 -0.13 17.14 -18.42
C VAL A 96 0.86 18.13 -19.04
N ASP A 97 1.30 17.86 -20.26
CA ASP A 97 2.06 18.82 -21.06
C ASP A 97 1.25 20.11 -21.09
N ALA A 98 1.81 21.16 -20.49
CA ALA A 98 1.21 22.49 -20.50
C ALA A 98 1.21 23.01 -21.94
N HIS A 99 0.07 22.90 -22.62
CA HIS A 99 -0.22 23.61 -23.87
C HIS A 99 -0.66 25.05 -23.60
#